data_AF-A0A371CN96-F1
#
_entry.id   AF-A0A371CN96-F1
#
_cell.length_a   1.000
_cell.length_b   1.000
_cell.length_c   1.000
_cell.angle_alpha   90.00
_cell.angle_beta   90.00
_cell.angle_gamma   90.00
#
_symmetry.space_group_name_H-M   'P 1'
#
loop_
_entity.id
_entity.type
_entity.pdbx_description
1 polymer ?
#
loop_
_entity_poly.entity_id
_entity_poly.type
_entity_poly.pdbx_seq_one_letter_code
_entity_poly.pdbx_strand_id
1 'polypeptide(L)'
;CQVNFLPLYFEGAGKEDFEGCECLFSESNGLAPGTRLATPFHRHQAIEEFAKFWSYQKHAESANFIHGNYKQALDIITNDSSDFNVLAEKLQITHEDCERYLGEEREYLSKRKTEPAEVAAKIDYIAALLRLKDAG
;
A
#
# COMPACT_ATOMS: atom_id res chain seq x y z
N CYS A 1 10.38 -5.08 -2.44
CA CYS A 1 8.97 -5.50 -2.28
C CYS A 1 8.06 -4.38 -2.79
N GLN A 2 8.04 -3.20 -2.17
CA GLN A 2 7.18 -2.09 -2.58
C GLN A 2 7.45 -1.58 -4.01
N VAL A 3 8.70 -1.32 -4.41
CA VAL A 3 9.03 -0.84 -5.78
C VAL A 3 8.59 -1.78 -6.93
N ASN A 4 8.29 -3.04 -6.62
CA ASN A 4 7.84 -4.04 -7.61
C ASN A 4 6.33 -4.29 -7.58
N PHE A 5 5.67 -4.05 -6.44
CA PHE A 5 4.30 -4.51 -6.19
C PHE A 5 3.37 -3.44 -5.65
N LEU A 6 3.85 -2.21 -5.42
CA LEU A 6 2.98 -1.11 -5.04
C LEU A 6 2.02 -0.80 -6.21
N PRO A 7 0.69 -0.73 -5.97
CA PRO A 7 -0.31 -0.48 -7.00
C PRO A 7 -0.02 0.72 -7.90
N LEU A 8 0.62 1.75 -7.33
CA LEU A 8 1.04 2.96 -8.05
C LEU A 8 1.91 2.67 -9.29
N TYR A 9 2.71 1.61 -9.24
CA TYR A 9 3.64 1.23 -10.31
C TYR A 9 3.08 0.14 -11.25
N PHE A 10 1.82 -0.28 -11.06
CA PHE A 10 1.18 -1.29 -11.89
C PHE A 10 0.30 -0.63 -12.95
N GLU A 11 0.68 -0.80 -14.21
CA GLU A 11 -0.14 -0.31 -15.31
C GLU A 11 -1.51 -1.02 -15.31
N GLY A 12 -2.58 -0.24 -15.36
CA GLY A 12 -3.96 -0.74 -15.31
C GLY A 12 -4.56 -0.88 -13.90
N ALA A 13 -3.79 -0.68 -12.83
CA ALA A 13 -4.36 -0.58 -11.47
C ALA A 13 -5.22 0.68 -11.29
N GLY A 14 -4.88 1.75 -11.99
CA GLY A 14 -5.58 3.03 -11.88
C GLY A 14 -5.43 3.65 -10.49
N LYS A 15 -6.55 4.01 -9.87
CA LYS A 15 -6.63 4.60 -8.52
C LYS A 15 -7.12 3.60 -7.46
N GLU A 16 -6.98 2.33 -7.76
CA GLU A 16 -7.32 1.24 -6.83
C GLU A 16 -6.23 1.11 -5.75
N ASP A 17 -6.65 1.03 -4.50
CA ASP A 17 -5.77 0.78 -3.34
C ASP A 17 -5.64 -0.72 -3.02
N PHE A 18 -6.54 -1.54 -3.59
CA PHE A 18 -6.65 -2.99 -3.36
C PHE A 18 -6.90 -3.37 -1.89
N GLU A 19 -7.46 -2.45 -1.09
CA GLU A 19 -7.74 -2.68 0.33
C GLU A 19 -9.03 -3.50 0.55
N GLY A 20 -9.83 -3.73 -0.49
CA GLY A 20 -11.14 -4.39 -0.37
C GLY A 20 -11.13 -5.74 0.36
N CYS A 21 -10.08 -6.56 0.18
CA CYS A 21 -9.91 -7.82 0.92
C CYS A 21 -9.57 -7.58 2.40
N GLU A 22 -8.71 -6.62 2.70
CA GLU A 22 -8.36 -6.26 4.07
C GLU A 22 -9.59 -5.74 4.83
N CYS A 23 -10.36 -4.84 4.21
CA CYS A 23 -11.62 -4.36 4.78
C CYS A 23 -12.59 -5.51 5.05
N LEU A 24 -12.79 -6.42 4.07
CA LEU A 24 -13.67 -7.59 4.23
C LEU A 24 -13.25 -8.44 5.43
N PHE A 25 -11.98 -8.82 5.51
CA PHE A 25 -11.49 -9.67 6.61
C PHE A 25 -11.55 -8.95 7.96
N SER A 26 -11.21 -7.66 7.99
CA SER A 26 -11.31 -6.84 9.18
C SER A 26 -12.74 -6.80 9.73
N GLU A 27 -13.71 -6.49 8.87
CA GLU A 27 -15.14 -6.47 9.23
C GLU A 27 -15.65 -7.86 9.64
N SER A 28 -15.17 -8.93 8.98
CA SER A 28 -15.59 -10.31 9.28
C SER A 28 -15.24 -10.75 10.70
N ASN A 29 -14.25 -10.11 11.35
CA ASN A 29 -13.93 -10.38 12.76
C ASN A 29 -15.12 -10.10 13.68
N GLY A 30 -16.05 -9.23 13.27
CA GLY A 30 -17.31 -8.97 13.97
C GLY A 30 -18.21 -10.20 14.12
N LEU A 31 -18.03 -11.24 13.30
CA LEU A 31 -18.76 -12.51 13.42
C LEU A 31 -18.28 -13.37 14.59
N ALA A 32 -17.06 -13.18 15.09
CA ALA A 32 -16.44 -14.07 16.07
C ALA A 32 -17.27 -14.23 17.36
N PRO A 33 -17.83 -13.17 17.98
CA PRO A 33 -18.60 -13.31 19.22
C PRO A 33 -19.85 -14.17 19.05
N GLY A 34 -20.59 -13.99 17.96
CA GLY A 34 -21.84 -14.73 17.70
C GLY A 34 -21.62 -16.16 17.22
N THR A 35 -20.55 -16.41 16.45
CA THR A 35 -20.29 -17.72 15.86
C THR A 35 -19.56 -18.69 16.79
N ARG A 36 -18.81 -18.20 17.79
CA ARG A 36 -17.99 -19.04 18.68
C ARG A 36 -18.79 -20.09 19.45
N LEU A 37 -19.98 -19.71 19.93
CA LEU A 37 -20.87 -20.58 20.71
C LEU A 37 -22.08 -21.08 19.88
N ALA A 38 -22.16 -20.71 18.61
CA ALA A 38 -23.25 -21.12 17.73
C ALA A 38 -23.09 -22.59 17.30
N THR A 39 -24.25 -23.24 17.06
CA THR A 39 -24.28 -24.54 16.39
C THR A 39 -23.69 -24.42 14.97
N PRO A 40 -23.25 -25.53 14.35
CA PRO A 40 -22.71 -25.48 12.99
C PRO A 40 -23.66 -24.84 11.98
N PHE A 41 -24.97 -25.09 12.10
CA PHE A 41 -25.99 -24.49 11.23
C PHE A 41 -26.00 -22.95 11.35
N HIS A 42 -26.18 -22.42 12.56
CA HIS A 42 -26.26 -20.96 12.77
C HIS A 42 -24.94 -20.25 12.46
N ARG A 43 -23.80 -20.94 12.62
CA ARG A 43 -22.50 -20.43 12.21
C ARG A 43 -22.43 -20.22 10.70
N HIS A 44 -22.79 -21.22 9.92
CA HIS A 44 -22.81 -21.10 8.45
C HIS A 44 -23.80 -20.04 7.99
N GLN A 45 -24.99 -19.99 8.61
CA GLN A 45 -25.99 -18.97 8.32
C GLN A 45 -25.43 -17.55 8.54
N ALA A 46 -24.82 -17.28 9.70
CA ALA A 46 -24.28 -15.95 10.00
C ALA A 46 -23.14 -15.53 9.04
N ILE A 47 -22.28 -16.47 8.66
CA ILE A 47 -21.20 -16.21 7.68
C ILE A 47 -21.80 -15.91 6.29
N GLU A 48 -22.80 -16.69 5.86
CA GLU A 48 -23.47 -16.50 4.58
C GLU A 48 -24.19 -15.14 4.52
N GLU A 49 -24.95 -14.80 5.55
CA GLU A 49 -25.68 -13.52 5.65
C GLU A 49 -24.72 -12.33 5.63
N PHE A 50 -23.60 -12.40 6.36
CA PHE A 50 -22.55 -11.39 6.32
C PHE A 50 -22.01 -11.20 4.90
N ALA A 51 -21.60 -12.27 4.23
CA ALA A 51 -21.02 -12.19 2.89
C ALA A 51 -22.02 -11.61 1.87
N LYS A 52 -23.30 -12.02 1.95
CA LYS A 52 -24.37 -11.47 1.12
C LYS A 52 -24.53 -9.96 1.36
N PHE A 53 -24.69 -9.56 2.62
CA PHE A 53 -24.91 -8.15 2.97
C PHE A 53 -23.74 -7.28 2.54
N TRP A 54 -22.51 -7.71 2.83
CA TRP A 54 -21.29 -7.01 2.45
C TRP A 54 -21.20 -6.84 0.93
N SER A 55 -21.49 -7.89 0.16
CA SER A 55 -21.51 -7.81 -1.31
C SER A 55 -22.54 -6.80 -1.82
N TYR A 56 -23.74 -6.74 -1.23
CA TYR A 56 -24.75 -5.76 -1.63
C TYR A 56 -24.29 -4.32 -1.31
N GLN A 57 -23.70 -4.12 -0.14
CA GLN A 57 -23.19 -2.81 0.26
C GLN A 57 -22.07 -2.34 -0.68
N LYS A 58 -21.09 -3.20 -0.98
CA LYS A 58 -20.00 -2.86 -1.91
C LYS A 58 -20.48 -2.61 -3.33
N HIS A 59 -21.45 -3.38 -3.80
CA HIS A 59 -22.07 -3.10 -5.08
C HIS A 59 -22.76 -1.73 -5.09
N ALA A 60 -23.48 -1.36 -4.02
CA ALA A 60 -24.11 -0.05 -3.91
C ALA A 60 -23.08 1.11 -3.81
N GLU A 61 -21.95 0.88 -3.15
CA GLU A 61 -20.86 1.86 -3.01
C GLU A 61 -20.01 2.02 -4.29
N SER A 62 -20.01 1.02 -5.17
CA SER A 62 -19.13 0.96 -6.36
C SER A 62 -19.27 2.16 -7.29
N ALA A 63 -20.48 2.67 -7.50
CA ALA A 63 -20.72 3.82 -8.37
C ALA A 63 -20.08 5.09 -7.80
N ASN A 64 -20.16 5.29 -6.47
CA ASN A 64 -19.54 6.42 -5.80
C ASN A 64 -18.02 6.31 -5.84
N PHE A 65 -17.49 5.10 -5.64
CA PHE A 65 -16.07 4.82 -5.74
C PHE A 65 -15.51 5.15 -7.13
N ILE A 66 -16.12 4.62 -8.19
CA ILE A 66 -15.71 4.89 -9.58
C ILE A 66 -15.80 6.39 -9.90
N HIS A 67 -16.90 7.04 -9.53
CA HIS A 67 -17.10 8.46 -9.78
C HIS A 67 -16.11 9.35 -8.99
N GLY A 68 -15.81 8.99 -7.74
CA GLY A 68 -14.81 9.66 -6.92
C GLY A 68 -13.41 9.55 -7.54
N ASN A 69 -13.01 8.34 -7.92
CA ASN A 69 -11.71 8.08 -8.56
C ASN A 69 -11.59 8.81 -9.91
N TYR A 70 -12.66 8.84 -10.70
CA TYR A 70 -12.69 9.59 -11.95
C TYR A 70 -12.48 11.09 -11.73
N LYS A 71 -13.18 11.70 -10.78
CA LYS A 71 -12.98 13.12 -10.43
C LYS A 71 -11.56 13.39 -9.95
N GLN A 72 -11.01 12.53 -9.09
CA GLN A 72 -9.64 12.65 -8.63
C GLN A 72 -8.64 12.56 -9.79
N ALA A 73 -8.84 11.65 -10.73
CA ALA A 73 -7.98 11.54 -11.91
C ALA A 73 -8.01 12.82 -12.76
N LEU A 74 -9.19 13.41 -12.98
CA LEU A 74 -9.32 14.69 -13.69
C LEU A 74 -8.61 15.84 -12.96
N ASP A 75 -8.72 15.89 -11.64
CA ASP A 75 -8.08 16.91 -10.81
C ASP A 75 -6.56 16.83 -10.91
N ILE A 76 -6.00 15.62 -10.81
CA ILE A 76 -4.55 15.36 -10.96
C ILE A 76 -4.07 15.76 -12.36
N ILE A 77 -4.80 15.37 -13.40
CA ILE A 77 -4.43 15.75 -14.78
C ILE A 77 -4.43 17.27 -14.94
N THR A 78 -5.37 17.97 -14.29
CA THR A 78 -5.52 19.42 -14.45
C THR A 78 -4.52 20.21 -13.60
N ASN A 79 -4.33 19.85 -12.34
CA ASN A 79 -3.56 20.64 -11.38
C ASN A 79 -2.14 20.08 -11.20
N ASP A 80 -2.01 18.77 -10.95
CA ASP A 80 -0.72 18.17 -10.64
C ASP A 80 0.21 18.15 -11.85
N SER A 81 -0.33 18.08 -13.08
CA SER A 81 0.48 18.17 -14.30
C SER A 81 1.22 19.50 -14.41
N SER A 82 0.59 20.62 -14.05
CA SER A 82 1.26 21.92 -14.07
C SER A 82 2.33 22.01 -12.98
N ASP A 83 2.02 21.53 -11.78
CA ASP A 83 2.96 21.54 -10.65
C ASP A 83 4.18 20.66 -10.93
N PHE A 84 3.95 19.48 -11.54
CA PHE A 84 5.02 18.60 -12.00
C PHE A 84 5.92 19.30 -13.01
N ASN A 85 5.38 20.00 -14.01
CA ASN A 85 6.19 20.68 -15.02
C ASN A 85 7.12 21.73 -14.42
N VAL A 86 6.65 22.51 -13.43
CA VAL A 86 7.50 23.49 -12.72
C VAL A 86 8.65 22.81 -11.97
N LEU A 87 8.36 21.69 -11.30
CA LEU A 87 9.38 20.91 -10.58
C LEU A 87 10.35 20.23 -11.54
N ALA A 88 9.85 19.70 -12.65
CA ALA A 88 10.61 19.03 -13.70
C ALA A 88 11.62 20.00 -14.33
N GLU A 89 11.20 21.23 -14.65
CA GLU A 89 12.09 22.28 -15.13
C GLU A 89 13.17 22.63 -14.10
N LYS A 90 12.79 22.80 -12.83
CA LYS A 90 13.74 23.14 -11.76
C LYS A 90 14.78 22.04 -11.52
N LEU A 91 14.36 20.78 -11.61
CA LEU A 91 15.22 19.61 -11.39
C LEU A 91 15.91 19.13 -12.66
N GLN A 92 15.59 19.72 -13.82
CA GLN A 92 16.10 19.32 -15.13
C GLN A 92 15.84 17.83 -15.43
N ILE A 93 14.63 17.37 -15.12
CA ILE A 93 14.18 15.99 -15.36
C ILE A 93 12.98 15.99 -16.30
N THR A 94 12.77 14.88 -17.00
CA THR A 94 11.57 14.63 -17.80
C THR A 94 10.67 13.58 -17.17
N HIS A 95 9.51 13.31 -17.79
CA HIS A 95 8.64 12.23 -17.35
C HIS A 95 9.30 10.85 -17.53
N GLU A 96 10.07 10.68 -18.61
CA GLU A 96 10.82 9.44 -18.88
C GLU A 96 11.92 9.20 -17.84
N ASP A 97 12.48 10.26 -17.26
CA ASP A 97 13.43 10.13 -16.16
C ASP A 97 12.79 9.51 -14.92
N CYS A 98 11.51 9.78 -14.64
CA CYS A 98 10.81 9.17 -13.51
C CYS A 98 10.73 7.64 -13.65
N GLU A 99 10.38 7.14 -14.84
CA GLU A 99 10.35 5.70 -15.15
C GLU A 99 11.75 5.09 -15.08
N ARG A 100 12.77 5.81 -15.58
CA ARG A 100 14.17 5.41 -15.47
C ARG A 100 14.61 5.30 -14.01
N TYR A 101 14.30 6.29 -13.17
CA TYR A 101 14.64 6.27 -11.75
C TYR A 101 13.99 5.09 -11.01
N LEU A 102 12.75 4.76 -11.34
CA LEU A 102 12.10 3.58 -10.77
C LEU A 102 12.84 2.28 -11.16
N GLY A 103 13.30 2.18 -12.41
CA GLY A 103 14.13 1.07 -12.88
C GLY A 103 15.47 0.98 -12.15
N GLU A 104 16.16 2.11 -12.01
CA GLU A 104 17.43 2.23 -11.29
C GLU A 104 17.27 1.87 -9.81
N GLU A 105 16.19 2.32 -9.17
CA GLU A 105 15.88 1.99 -7.78
C GLU A 105 15.64 0.49 -7.59
N ARG A 106 14.88 -0.14 -8.50
CA ARG A 106 14.67 -1.60 -8.50
C ARG A 106 16.01 -2.34 -8.61
N GLU A 107 16.86 -1.93 -9.54
CA GLU A 107 18.18 -2.55 -9.73
C GLU A 107 19.06 -2.36 -8.49
N TYR A 108 19.13 -1.14 -7.97
CA TYR A 108 19.88 -0.79 -6.78
C TYR A 108 19.46 -1.64 -5.57
N LEU A 109 18.16 -1.69 -5.26
CA LEU A 109 17.63 -2.47 -4.15
C LEU A 109 17.81 -3.98 -4.36
N SER A 110 17.77 -4.47 -5.60
CA SER A 110 18.02 -5.88 -5.89
C SER A 110 19.47 -6.29 -5.59
N LYS A 111 20.44 -5.40 -5.84
CA LYS A 111 21.87 -5.61 -5.55
C LYS A 111 22.19 -5.47 -4.07
N ARG A 112 21.46 -4.61 -3.36
CA ARG A 112 21.74 -4.25 -1.96
C ARG A 112 21.01 -5.13 -0.94
N LYS A 113 21.11 -6.45 -1.09
CA LYS A 113 20.54 -7.41 -0.12
C LYS A 113 21.26 -7.43 1.23
N THR A 114 22.49 -6.90 1.29
CA THR A 114 23.30 -6.81 2.51
C THR A 114 23.84 -5.40 2.64
N GLU A 115 23.81 -4.83 3.84
CA GLU A 115 24.42 -3.52 4.10
C GLU A 115 25.93 -3.58 3.80
N PRO A 116 26.51 -2.48 3.28
CA PRO A 116 27.95 -2.39 3.14
C PRO A 116 28.64 -2.69 4.48
N ALA A 117 29.71 -3.48 4.48
CA ALA A 117 30.39 -3.92 5.70
C ALA A 117 30.81 -2.74 6.61
N GLU A 118 31.14 -1.58 6.02
CA GLU A 118 31.46 -0.37 6.76
C GLU A 118 30.26 0.20 7.54
N VAL A 119 29.05 0.13 6.97
CA VAL A 119 27.81 0.59 7.62
C VAL A 119 27.43 -0.36 8.74
N ALA A 120 27.49 -1.67 8.49
CA ALA A 120 27.25 -2.69 9.50
C ALA A 120 28.21 -2.52 10.70
N ALA A 121 29.51 -2.31 10.43
CA ALA A 121 30.51 -2.07 11.47
C ALA A 121 30.24 -0.80 12.29
N LYS A 122 29.76 0.29 11.66
CA LYS A 122 29.36 1.51 12.38
C LYS A 122 28.15 1.28 13.27
N ILE A 123 27.16 0.53 12.78
CA ILE A 123 25.97 0.16 13.56
C ILE A 123 26.37 -0.69 14.77
N ASP A 124 27.21 -1.71 14.55
CA ASP A 124 27.71 -2.58 15.61
C ASP A 124 28.52 -1.79 16.67
N TYR A 125 29.37 -0.87 16.22
CA TYR A 125 30.12 0.01 17.11
C TYR A 125 29.22 0.91 17.95
N ILE A 126 28.22 1.55 17.33
CA ILE A 126 27.24 2.38 18.04
C ILE A 126 26.44 1.52 19.03
N ALA A 127 26.01 0.33 18.64
CA ALA A 127 25.29 -0.60 19.51
C ALA A 127 26.16 -1.02 20.71
N ALA A 128 27.46 -1.25 20.51
CA ALA A 128 28.40 -1.54 21.59
C ALA A 128 28.57 -0.35 22.55
N LEU A 129 28.66 0.87 22.03
CA LEU A 129 28.73 2.10 22.85
C LEU A 129 27.46 2.30 23.69
N LEU A 130 26.28 2.03 23.13
CA LEU A 130 25.02 2.12 23.87
C LEU A 130 24.97 1.11 25.02
N ARG A 131 25.35 -0.15 24.78
CA ARG A 131 25.44 -1.17 25.83
C ARG A 131 26.42 -0.80 26.94
N LEU A 132 27.55 -0.19 26.59
CA LEU A 132 28.54 0.27 27.56
C LEU A 132 27.99 1.42 28.42
N LYS A 133 27.22 2.33 27.82
CA LYS A 133 26.55 3.42 28.56
C LYS A 133 25.48 2.89 29.51
N ASP A 134 24.69 1.90 29.10
CA ASP A 134 23.60 1.36 29.92
C ASP A 134 24.10 0.46 31.07
N ALA A 135 25.33 -0.07 30.96
CA ALA A 135 25.96 -0.92 31.97
C ALA A 135 26.77 -0.14 33.03
N GLY A 136 26.95 1.18 32.86
CA GLY A 136 27.64 2.07 33.80
C GLY A 136 26.66 2.96 34.56
#